data_AF-A0A6F8PWA6-F1
#
_entry.id   AF-A0A6F8PWA6-F1
#
_cell.length_a   1.000
_cell.length_b   1.000
_cell.length_c   1.000
_cell.angle_alpha   90.00
_cell.angle_beta   90.00
_cell.angle_gamma   90.00
#
_symmetry.space_group_name_H-M   'P 1'
#
loop_
_entity.id
_entity.type
_entity.pdbx_description
1 polymer ?
#
loop_
_entity_poly.entity_id
_entity_poly.type
_entity_poly.pdbx_seq_one_letter_code
_entity_poly.pdbx_strand_id
1 'polypeptide(L)' 'MGYDKDVDTGGYVEYIGAWDLNDDYIPYGSFGFTHKISANTQWDIGSEVALDNPGQDFEIFFGLIQRD' A
#
# COMPACT_ATOMS: atom_id res chain seq x y z
N MET A 1 -7.50 -6.98 -1.64
CA MET A 1 -7.50 -8.41 -1.27
C MET A 1 -6.10 -8.75 -0.78
N GLY A 2 -5.98 -9.30 0.43
CA GLY A 2 -4.71 -9.72 1.02
C GLY A 2 -4.54 -11.24 1.00
N TYR A 3 -3.30 -11.70 1.10
CA TYR A 3 -2.97 -13.10 1.37
C TYR A 3 -1.88 -13.20 2.43
N ASP A 4 -2.01 -14.17 3.33
CA ASP A 4 -0.99 -14.48 4.32
C ASP A 4 -0.08 -15.58 3.76
N LYS A 5 1.21 -15.30 3.68
CA LYS A 5 2.22 -16.32 3.32
C LYS A 5 2.57 -17.17 4.54
N ASP A 6 2.71 -16.52 5.69
CA ASP A 6 2.99 -17.13 6.99
C ASP A 6 2.45 -16.22 8.12
N VAL A 7 2.73 -16.56 9.38
CA VAL A 7 2.21 -15.82 10.55
C VAL A 7 2.76 -14.39 10.68
N ASP A 8 3.87 -14.10 10.01
CA ASP A 8 4.56 -12.82 10.13
C ASP A 8 4.57 -12.03 8.81
N THR A 9 4.22 -12.66 7.68
CA THR A 9 4.33 -12.07 6.34
C THR A 9 3.01 -12.15 5.58
N GLY A 10 2.51 -10.99 5.19
CA GLY A 10 1.33 -10.81 4.35
C GLY A 10 1.68 -10.08 3.05
N GLY A 11 0.87 -10.29 2.03
CA GLY A 11 0.89 -9.54 0.78
C GLY A 11 -0.50 -9.01 0.45
N TYR A 12 -0.58 -7.96 -0.35
CA TYR A 12 -1.85 -7.39 -0.77
C TYR A 12 -1.81 -6.90 -2.22
N VAL A 13 -3.00 -6.88 -2.83
CA VAL A 13 -3.31 -6.18 -4.07
C VAL A 13 -4.66 -5.50 -3.89
N GLU A 14 -4.72 -4.20 -4.12
CA GLU A 14 -5.86 -3.35 -3.81
C GLU A 14 -6.15 -2.35 -4.92
N TYR A 15 -7.42 -1.99 -5.05
CA TYR A 15 -7.87 -0.86 -5.87
C TYR A 15 -8.18 0.27 -4.90
N ILE A 16 -7.42 1.35 -5.01
CA ILE A 16 -7.53 2.52 -4.13
C ILE A 16 -7.76 3.77 -4.99
N GLY A 17 -7.97 4.90 -4.34
CA GLY A 17 -8.00 6.18 -5.04
C GLY A 17 -7.70 7.35 -4.13
N ALA A 18 -7.18 8.41 -4.74
CA ALA A 18 -6.92 9.69 -4.10
C ALA A 18 -7.80 10.77 -4.75
N TRP A 19 -8.04 11.84 -4.00
CA TRP A 19 -8.73 13.03 -4.51
C TRP A 19 -7.69 14.14 -4.68
N ASP A 20 -7.71 14.81 -5.82
CA ASP A 20 -6.85 15.96 -6.05
C ASP A 20 -7.45 17.24 -5.43
N LEU A 21 -6.80 18.39 -5.65
CA LEU A 21 -7.27 19.68 -5.14
C LEU A 21 -8.52 20.21 -5.86
N ASN A 22 -8.93 19.60 -6.97
CA ASN A 22 -10.09 19.95 -7.79
C ASN A 22 -11.27 19.00 -7.55
N ASP A 23 -11.20 18.13 -6.55
CA ASP A 23 -12.16 17.05 -6.30
C ASP A 23 -12.26 16.01 -7.44
N ASP A 24 -11.19 15.83 -8.23
CA ASP A 24 -11.10 14.77 -9.22
C ASP A 24 -10.62 13.47 -8.56
N TYR A 25 -11.37 12.38 -8.76
CA TYR A 25 -11.01 11.05 -8.26
C TYR A 25 -9.98 10.40 -9.17
N ILE A 26 -8.82 10.05 -8.60
CA ILE A 26 -7.71 9.41 -9.31
C ILE A 26 -7.60 7.95 -8.82
N PRO A 27 -7.91 6.97 -9.69
CA PRO A 27 -7.82 5.55 -9.32
C PRO A 27 -6.39 5.03 -9.40
N TYR A 28 -6.00 4.19 -8.43
CA TYR A 28 -4.72 3.51 -8.40
C TYR A 28 -4.89 2.00 -8.15
N GLY A 29 -4.00 1.21 -8.75
CA GLY A 29 -3.74 -0.15 -8.32
C GLY A 29 -2.58 -0.15 -7.33
N SER A 30 -2.76 -0.72 -6.15
CA SER A 30 -1.73 -0.81 -5.11
C SER A 30 -1.39 -2.26 -4.81
N PHE A 31 -0.11 -2.55 -4.58
CA PHE A 31 0.36 -3.87 -4.19
C PHE A 31 1.57 -3.78 -3.28
N GLY A 32 1.73 -4.76 -2.40
CA GLY A 32 2.86 -4.75 -1.48
C GLY A 32 2.90 -5.91 -0.52
N PHE A 33 3.82 -5.81 0.42
CA PHE A 33 4.13 -6.80 1.43
C PHE A 33 4.25 -6.15 2.80
N THR A 34 3.77 -6.85 3.82
CA THR A 34 3.92 -6.48 5.22
C THR A 34 4.69 -7.58 5.93
N HIS A 35 5.64 -7.22 6.79
CA HIS A 35 6.37 -8.18 7.60
C HIS A 35 6.48 -7.72 9.06
N LYS A 36 6.08 -8.61 9.95
CA LYS A 36 6.09 -8.42 11.40
C LYS A 36 7.46 -8.81 11.97
N ILE A 37 8.16 -7.85 12.58
CA ILE A 37 9.44 -8.09 13.27
C ILE A 37 9.20 -8.60 14.70
N SER A 38 8.17 -8.07 15.36
CA SER A 38 7.82 -8.41 16.74
C SER A 38 6.31 -8.30 16.94
N ALA A 39 5.80 -8.66 18.13
CA ALA A 39 4.41 -8.41 18.48
C ALA A 39 3.96 -6.95 18.24
N ASN A 40 4.90 -6.01 18.35
CA ASN A 40 4.63 -4.57 18.36
C ASN A 40 5.24 -3.83 17.17
N THR A 41 6.01 -4.50 16.31
CA THR A 41 6.76 -3.85 15.23
C THR A 41 6.49 -4.56 13.91
N GLN A 42 6.10 -3.79 12.90
CA GLN A 42 5.86 -4.26 11.54
C GLN A 42 6.43 -3.24 10.55
N TRP A 43 7.03 -3.72 9.46
CA TRP A 43 7.33 -2.88 8.30
C TRP A 43 6.50 -3.30 7.10
N ASP A 44 6.32 -2.39 6.17
CA ASP A 44 5.69 -2.65 4.89
C ASP A 44 6.44 -1.97 3.75
N ILE A 45 6.39 -2.60 2.58
CA ILE A 45 6.86 -2.04 1.33
C ILE A 45 5.77 -2.26 0.30
N GLY A 46 5.46 -1.22 -0.45
CA GLY A 46 4.41 -1.27 -1.45
C GLY A 46 4.67 -0.32 -2.59
N SER A 47 3.79 -0.42 -3.57
CA SER A 47 3.82 0.41 -4.75
C SER A 47 2.41 0.68 -5.24
N GLU A 48 2.23 1.86 -5.83
CA GLU A 48 0.97 2.29 -6.42
C GLU A 48 1.22 2.68 -7.88
N VAL A 49 0.25 2.34 -8.74
CA VAL A 49 0.28 2.63 -10.17
C VAL A 49 -1.02 3.34 -10.52
N ALA A 50 -0.92 4.53 -11.11
CA ALA A 50 -2.10 5.25 -11.59
C ALA A 50 -2.79 4.46 -12.70
N LEU A 51 -4.13 4.37 -12.61
CA LEU A 51 -4.96 3.69 -13.60
C LEU A 51 -5.57 4.69 -14.61
N ASP A 52 -5.33 5.99 -14.40
CA ASP A 52 -5.77 7.08 -15.28
C ASP A 52 -4.74 8.23 -15.31
N ASN A 53 -4.81 9.07 -16.34
CA ASN A 53 -3.86 10.13 -16.68
C ASN A 53 -3.59 11.23 -15.62
N PRO A 54 -4.51 11.63 -14.71
CA PRO A 54 -4.20 12.69 -13.76
C PRO A 54 -3.31 12.25 -12.60
N GLY A 55 -3.02 10.95 -12.45
CA GLY A 55 -2.27 10.40 -11.32
C GLY A 55 -0.75 10.37 -11.48
N GLN A 56 -0.04 10.14 -10.38
CA GLN A 56 1.37 9.78 -10.41
C GLN A 56 1.51 8.37 -11.00
N ASP A 57 2.20 8.24 -12.14
CA ASP A 57 2.33 6.98 -12.89
C ASP A 57 2.76 5.80 -12.01
N PHE A 58 3.69 6.04 -11.08
CA PHE A 58 4.25 5.01 -10.22
C PHE A 58 4.82 5.60 -8.92
N GLU A 59 4.53 4.96 -7.79
CA GLU A 59 5.08 5.29 -6.48
C GLU A 59 5.63 4.04 -5.79
N ILE A 60 6.68 4.21 -4.98
CA ILE A 60 7.14 3.20 -4.01
C ILE A 60 7.07 3.84 -2.64
N PHE A 61 6.52 3.11 -1.67
CA PHE A 61 6.47 3.53 -0.29
C PHE A 61 7.04 2.48 0.66
N PHE A 62 7.45 2.95 1.83
CA PHE A 62 7.92 2.13 2.94
C PHE A 62 7.29 2.63 4.24
N GLY A 63 6.67 1.73 4.99
CA GLY A 63 6.06 1.99 6.27
C GLY A 63 6.77 1.28 7.43
N LEU A 64 6.80 1.94 8.59
CA LEU A 64 7.18 1.33 9.87
C LEU A 64 6.06 1.61 10.88
N ILE A 65 5.45 0.55 11.38
CA ILE A 65 4.39 0.60 12.38
C ILE A 65 4.96 0.09 13.70
N GLN A 66 4.96 0.95 14.72
CA GLN A 66 5.31 0.63 16.09
C GLN A 66 4.06 0.80 16.98
N ARG A 67 3.73 -0.20 17.79
CA ARG A 67 2.64 -0.18 18.76
C ARG A 67 3.22 -0.17 20.18
N ASP A 68 2.58 0.58 21.08
CA ASP A 68 2.90 0.65 22.51
C ASP A 68 2.08 -0.37 23.32
#